data_AF-A0A4S1WD63-F1
#
_entry.id   AF-A0A4S1WD63-F1
#
_cell.length_a   1.000
_cell.length_b   1.000
_cell.length_c   1.000
_cell.angle_alpha   90.00
_cell.angle_beta   90.00
_cell.angle_gamma   90.00
#
_symmetry.space_group_name_H-M   'P 1'
#
loop_
_entity.id
_entity.type
_entity.pdbx_description
1 polymer ?
#
loop_
_entity_poly.entity_id
_entity_poly.type
_entity_poly.pdbx_seq_one_letter_code
_entity_poly.pdbx_strand_id
1 'polypeptide(L)'
;MRASEQRATLAAIGNDLVAVEGGPGERRAALLLRHLGGCDDPVACFTDLPSAPPWLRLPAAAQRRLALRVALLWMGDALAGSIDGAWLGGLAEVAGEDLLDWAIATSPGLPAAPARRLAPDALEIYGFSLLREQLPMPLRGYLPWRADHLALSCPRETLDALVGAAVDAAMRA
;
A
#
# COMPACT_ATOMS: atom_id res chain seq x y z
N MET A 1 11.48 -28.83 1.71
CA MET A 1 11.47 -27.98 2.92
C MET A 1 11.05 -28.83 4.11
N ARG A 2 11.80 -28.78 5.22
CA ARG A 2 11.50 -29.55 6.44
C ARG A 2 10.46 -28.83 7.30
N ALA A 3 9.70 -29.57 8.13
CA ALA A 3 8.66 -29.00 8.99
C ALA A 3 9.18 -27.99 10.04
N SER A 4 10.46 -28.04 10.42
CA SER A 4 11.10 -27.04 11.27
C SER A 4 11.36 -25.72 10.54
N GLU A 5 11.84 -25.80 9.29
CA GLU A 5 12.11 -24.64 8.43
C GLU A 5 10.81 -23.87 8.14
N GLN A 6 9.73 -24.59 7.80
CA GLN A 6 8.42 -23.99 7.57
C GLN A 6 7.90 -23.22 8.79
N ARG A 7 8.04 -23.80 9.99
CA ARG A 7 7.64 -23.14 11.24
C ARG A 7 8.48 -21.90 11.53
N ALA A 8 9.78 -21.96 11.29
CA ALA A 8 10.68 -20.81 11.46
C ALA A 8 10.32 -19.67 10.49
N THR A 9 10.02 -19.98 9.22
CA THR A 9 9.59 -18.99 8.24
C THR A 9 8.26 -18.33 8.61
N LEU A 10 7.26 -19.11 9.01
CA LEU A 10 5.97 -18.58 9.47
C LEU A 10 6.13 -17.70 10.71
N ALA A 11 6.97 -18.11 11.66
CA ALA A 11 7.27 -17.32 12.85
C ALA A 11 7.94 -15.98 12.49
N ALA A 12 8.85 -15.96 11.52
CA ALA A 12 9.50 -14.75 11.05
C ALA A 12 8.50 -13.79 10.38
N ILE A 13 7.65 -14.28 9.48
CA ILE A 13 6.60 -13.46 8.84
C ILE A 13 5.65 -12.89 9.90
N GLY A 14 5.18 -13.73 10.82
CA GLY A 14 4.31 -13.29 11.90
C GLY A 14 4.98 -12.24 12.79
N ASN A 15 6.25 -12.41 13.14
CA ASN A 15 7.00 -11.44 13.92
C ASN A 15 7.12 -10.09 13.20
N ASP A 16 7.44 -10.10 11.90
CA ASP A 16 7.56 -8.88 11.09
C ASP A 16 6.22 -8.13 11.02
N LEU A 17 5.13 -8.84 10.75
CA LEU A 17 3.78 -8.24 10.66
C LEU A 17 3.29 -7.70 12.01
N VAL A 18 3.59 -8.41 13.10
CA VAL A 18 3.21 -7.99 14.45
C VAL A 18 4.04 -6.80 14.94
N ALA A 19 5.30 -6.67 14.49
CA ALA A 19 6.14 -5.52 14.81
C ALA A 19 5.62 -4.21 14.20
N VAL A 20 4.82 -4.27 13.13
CA VAL A 20 4.15 -3.10 12.52
C VAL A 20 3.15 -2.46 13.50
N GLU A 21 2.54 -3.24 14.39
CA GLU A 21 1.58 -2.74 15.40
C GLU A 21 2.26 -2.27 16.71
N GLY A 22 3.59 -2.20 16.72
CA GLY A 22 4.35 -1.70 17.87
C GLY A 22 4.46 -2.68 19.04
N GLY A 23 4.77 -2.15 20.23
CA GLY A 23 4.99 -2.92 21.45
C GLY A 23 3.74 -3.65 21.97
N PRO A 24 3.86 -4.53 22.99
CA PRO A 24 2.70 -5.23 23.57
C PRO A 24 1.53 -4.32 24.01
N GLY A 25 1.83 -3.11 24.53
CA GLY A 25 0.82 -2.15 24.95
C GLY A 25 0.11 -1.47 23.77
N GLU A 26 0.86 -1.10 22.74
CA GLU A 26 0.35 -0.47 21.52
C GLU A 26 -0.56 -1.43 20.75
N ARG A 27 -0.19 -2.71 20.68
CA ARG A 27 -1.02 -3.78 20.08
C ARG A 27 -2.38 -3.94 20.75
N ARG A 28 -2.45 -3.90 22.08
CA ARG A 28 -3.72 -3.99 22.81
C ARG A 28 -4.59 -2.76 22.58
N ALA A 29 -3.98 -1.57 22.53
CA ALA A 29 -4.70 -0.33 22.23
C ALA A 29 -5.23 -0.33 20.78
N ALA A 30 -4.42 -0.79 19.82
CA ALA A 30 -4.81 -0.91 18.41
C ALA A 30 -5.96 -1.90 18.21
N LEU A 31 -5.89 -3.09 18.83
CA LEU A 31 -6.98 -4.07 18.83
C LEU A 31 -8.26 -3.52 19.45
N LEU A 32 -8.16 -2.82 20.58
CA LEU A 32 -9.31 -2.19 21.23
C LEU A 32 -9.92 -1.10 20.35
N LEU A 33 -9.11 -0.23 19.75
CA LEU A 33 -9.58 0.82 18.83
C LEU A 33 -10.25 0.23 17.59
N ARG A 34 -9.71 -0.85 17.03
CA ARG A 34 -10.37 -1.59 15.92
C ARG A 34 -11.74 -2.10 16.37
N HIS A 35 -11.82 -2.77 17.51
CA HIS A 35 -13.09 -3.31 18.00
C HIS A 35 -14.13 -2.21 18.28
N LEU A 36 -13.70 -1.10 18.89
CA LEU A 36 -14.57 0.07 19.14
C LEU A 36 -15.00 0.78 17.84
N GLY A 37 -14.20 0.68 16.77
CA GLY A 37 -14.51 1.21 15.44
C GLY A 37 -15.40 0.32 14.58
N GLY A 38 -15.94 -0.79 15.11
CA GLY A 38 -16.77 -1.74 14.34
C GLY A 38 -16.00 -2.49 13.24
N CYS A 39 -14.68 -2.62 13.42
CA CYS A 39 -13.77 -3.23 12.47
C CYS A 39 -13.76 -4.75 12.64
N ASP A 40 -14.75 -5.44 12.07
CA ASP A 40 -14.82 -6.91 12.02
C ASP A 40 -13.97 -7.49 10.86
N ASP A 41 -12.75 -6.98 10.66
CA ASP A 41 -11.83 -7.63 9.71
C ASP A 41 -11.55 -9.07 10.20
N PRO A 42 -11.62 -10.08 9.32
CA PRO A 42 -11.26 -11.44 9.70
C PRO A 42 -9.83 -11.48 10.23
N VAL A 43 -9.65 -12.14 11.37
CA VAL A 43 -8.34 -12.28 12.01
C VAL A 43 -7.47 -13.19 11.15
N ALA A 44 -6.30 -12.67 10.73
CA ALA A 44 -5.31 -13.48 10.04
C ALA A 44 -4.84 -14.64 10.93
N CYS A 45 -4.76 -15.82 10.34
CA CYS A 45 -4.24 -17.03 10.97
C CYS A 45 -2.89 -17.44 10.36
N PHE A 46 -2.19 -18.38 11.00
CA PHE A 46 -0.88 -18.83 10.52
C PHE A 46 -0.90 -19.38 9.09
N THR A 47 -2.04 -19.89 8.62
CA THR A 47 -2.19 -20.38 7.24
C THR A 47 -2.32 -19.27 6.21
N ASP A 48 -2.60 -18.03 6.62
CA ASP A 48 -2.67 -16.87 5.72
C ASP A 48 -1.30 -16.26 5.47
N LEU A 49 -0.36 -16.40 6.42
CA LEU A 49 0.98 -15.78 6.34
C LEU A 49 1.78 -16.12 5.07
N PRO A 50 1.73 -17.34 4.51
CA PRO A 50 2.40 -17.64 3.23
C PRO A 50 1.89 -16.82 2.04
N SER A 51 0.66 -16.31 2.11
CA SER A 51 0.06 -15.47 1.06
C SER A 51 0.42 -13.99 1.21
N ALA A 52 1.12 -13.63 2.28
CA ALA A 52 1.53 -12.25 2.52
C ALA A 52 2.60 -11.83 1.50
N PRO A 53 2.35 -10.78 0.69
CA PRO A 53 3.34 -10.35 -0.28
C PRO A 53 4.57 -9.77 0.44
N PRO A 54 5.78 -9.91 -0.13
CA PRO A 54 7.01 -9.48 0.54
C PRO A 54 7.01 -8.01 0.97
N TRP A 55 6.36 -7.14 0.19
CA TRP A 55 6.27 -5.71 0.49
C TRP A 55 5.45 -5.41 1.75
N LEU A 56 4.55 -6.30 2.20
CA LEU A 56 3.77 -6.12 3.43
C LEU A 56 4.65 -6.20 4.69
N ARG A 57 5.84 -6.80 4.58
CA ARG A 57 6.81 -6.92 5.67
C ARG A 57 7.78 -5.73 5.74
N LEU A 58 7.66 -4.76 4.83
CA LEU A 58 8.48 -3.56 4.85
C LEU A 58 8.16 -2.71 6.09
N PRO A 59 9.11 -1.89 6.59
CA PRO A 59 8.83 -0.92 7.65
C PRO A 59 7.72 0.06 7.24
N ALA A 60 6.97 0.61 8.21
CA ALA A 60 5.82 1.50 7.97
C ALA A 60 6.15 2.69 7.04
N ALA A 61 7.33 3.32 7.21
CA ALA A 61 7.77 4.41 6.35
C ALA A 61 7.97 3.97 4.87
N ALA A 62 8.48 2.76 4.65
CA ALA A 62 8.64 2.20 3.31
C ALA A 62 7.29 1.79 2.71
N GLN A 63 6.37 1.25 3.51
CA GLN A 63 4.98 0.99 3.07
C GLN A 63 4.26 2.28 2.68
N ARG A 64 4.43 3.37 3.45
CA ARG A 64 3.91 4.70 3.12
C ARG A 64 4.46 5.19 1.79
N ARG A 65 5.77 5.10 1.58
CA ARG A 65 6.40 5.48 0.31
C ARG A 65 5.91 4.63 -0.85
N LEU A 66 5.67 3.34 -0.64
CA LEU A 66 5.06 2.44 -1.62
C LEU A 66 3.62 2.85 -1.97
N ALA A 67 2.80 3.18 -0.96
CA ALA A 67 1.44 3.67 -1.18
C ALA A 67 1.42 4.94 -2.05
N LEU A 68 2.30 5.91 -1.77
CA LEU A 68 2.43 7.12 -2.58
C LEU A 68 2.83 6.83 -4.02
N ARG A 69 3.78 5.91 -4.26
CA ARG A 69 4.15 5.46 -5.62
C ARG A 69 2.95 4.90 -6.37
N VAL A 70 2.20 4.00 -5.75
CA VAL A 70 1.04 3.36 -6.37
C VAL A 70 -0.04 4.39 -6.69
N ALA A 71 -0.29 5.35 -5.80
CA ALA A 71 -1.27 6.43 -6.04
C ALA A 71 -0.85 7.33 -7.21
N LEU A 72 0.43 7.69 -7.31
CA LEU A 72 0.92 8.53 -8.40
C LEU A 72 0.91 7.81 -9.75
N LEU A 73 1.34 6.54 -9.80
CA LEU A 73 1.24 5.74 -11.02
C LEU A 73 -0.21 5.53 -11.45
N TRP A 74 -1.13 5.37 -10.49
CA TRP A 74 -2.55 5.32 -10.80
C TRP A 74 -2.99 6.62 -11.49
N MET A 75 -2.52 7.79 -11.05
CA MET A 75 -2.80 9.08 -11.71
C MET A 75 -1.99 9.36 -12.99
N GLY A 76 -1.27 8.39 -13.55
CA GLY A 76 -0.30 8.59 -14.63
C GLY A 76 -0.81 9.45 -15.81
N ASP A 77 -2.02 9.17 -16.31
CA ASP A 77 -2.62 9.94 -17.42
C ASP A 77 -2.91 11.40 -17.02
N ALA A 78 -3.38 11.62 -15.79
CA ALA A 78 -3.65 12.96 -15.28
C ALA A 78 -2.36 13.76 -15.04
N LEU A 79 -1.27 13.07 -14.65
CA LEU A 79 0.05 13.67 -14.51
C LEU A 79 0.64 14.07 -15.87
N ALA A 80 0.61 13.15 -16.85
CA ALA A 80 1.18 13.37 -18.18
C ALA A 80 0.51 14.53 -18.94
N GLY A 81 -0.79 14.75 -18.72
CA GLY A 81 -1.55 15.82 -19.36
C GLY A 81 -1.62 17.14 -18.58
N SER A 82 -0.98 17.25 -17.41
CA SER A 82 -1.15 18.43 -16.55
C SER A 82 -0.08 19.49 -16.76
N ILE A 83 -0.52 20.74 -16.83
CA ILE A 83 0.31 21.96 -16.75
C ILE A 83 0.01 22.77 -15.49
N ASP A 84 -0.79 22.22 -14.58
CA ASP A 84 -1.23 22.87 -13.34
C ASP A 84 -0.11 22.79 -12.28
N GLY A 85 0.75 23.80 -12.27
CA GLY A 85 1.90 23.87 -11.36
C GLY A 85 1.52 23.92 -9.88
N ALA A 86 0.35 24.45 -9.52
CA ALA A 86 -0.09 24.50 -8.13
C ALA A 86 -0.48 23.10 -7.64
N TRP A 87 -1.24 22.36 -8.46
CA TRP A 87 -1.57 20.97 -8.16
C TRP A 87 -0.32 20.09 -8.11
N LEU A 88 0.56 20.17 -9.11
CA LEU A 88 1.81 19.40 -9.15
C LEU A 88 2.73 19.73 -7.97
N GLY A 89 2.87 21.01 -7.61
CA GLY A 89 3.61 21.45 -6.43
C GLY A 89 3.05 20.85 -5.14
N GLY A 90 1.73 20.85 -4.97
CA GLY A 90 1.10 20.20 -3.83
C GLY A 90 1.36 18.68 -3.76
N LEU A 91 1.35 17.98 -4.90
CA LEU A 91 1.72 16.56 -4.94
C LEU A 91 3.19 16.34 -4.53
N ALA A 92 4.10 17.19 -4.99
CA ALA A 92 5.52 17.13 -4.66
C ALA A 92 5.78 17.41 -3.18
N GLU A 93 5.04 18.33 -2.55
CA GLU A 93 5.14 18.59 -1.11
C GLU A 93 4.78 17.36 -0.26
N VAL A 94 3.81 16.55 -0.71
CA VAL A 94 3.36 15.36 0.01
C VAL A 94 4.23 14.14 -0.29
N ALA A 95 4.54 13.90 -1.57
CA ALA A 95 5.21 12.68 -2.02
C ALA A 95 6.74 12.80 -2.17
N GLY A 96 7.25 14.02 -2.27
CA GLY A 96 8.62 14.33 -2.69
C GLY A 96 8.74 14.44 -4.21
N GLU A 97 9.53 15.42 -4.66
CA GLU A 97 9.79 15.70 -6.08
C GLU A 97 10.33 14.48 -6.83
N ASP A 98 11.36 13.81 -6.27
CA ASP A 98 11.95 12.60 -6.85
C ASP A 98 10.91 11.51 -7.18
N LEU A 99 9.89 11.38 -6.33
CA LEU A 99 8.88 10.34 -6.44
C LEU A 99 7.81 10.71 -7.48
N LEU A 100 7.48 12.00 -7.56
CA LEU A 100 6.62 12.56 -8.60
C LEU A 100 7.27 12.43 -9.99
N ASP A 101 8.54 12.83 -10.11
CA ASP A 101 9.30 12.73 -11.36
C ASP A 101 9.44 11.27 -11.83
N TRP A 102 9.76 10.36 -10.90
CA TRP A 102 9.79 8.94 -11.20
C TRP A 102 8.44 8.43 -11.72
N ALA A 103 7.33 8.85 -11.11
CA ALA A 103 6.00 8.43 -11.54
C ALA A 103 5.67 8.96 -12.94
N ILE A 104 5.99 10.23 -13.23
CA ILE A 104 5.81 10.84 -14.55
C ILE A 104 6.62 10.09 -15.62
N ALA A 105 7.89 9.75 -15.32
CA ALA A 105 8.74 9.02 -16.24
C ALA A 105 8.28 7.56 -16.46
N THR A 106 7.72 6.92 -15.44
CA THR A 106 7.36 5.49 -15.47
C THR A 106 5.97 5.24 -16.06
N SER A 107 5.01 6.15 -15.83
CA SER A 107 3.60 5.97 -16.20
C SER A 107 3.35 5.64 -17.68
N PRO A 108 4.06 6.23 -18.67
CA PRO A 108 3.83 5.92 -20.09
C PRO A 108 4.06 4.44 -20.47
N GLY A 109 4.84 3.69 -19.68
CA GLY A 109 5.10 2.27 -19.90
C GLY A 109 4.11 1.32 -19.24
N LEU A 110 3.09 1.85 -18.55
CA LEU A 110 2.13 1.08 -17.77
C LEU A 110 0.73 1.12 -18.41
N PRO A 111 -0.12 0.11 -18.13
CA PRO A 111 -1.50 0.14 -18.57
C PRO A 111 -2.22 1.37 -18.00
N ALA A 112 -2.99 2.04 -18.86
CA ALA A 112 -3.80 3.18 -18.46
C ALA A 112 -4.81 2.76 -17.37
N ALA A 113 -4.96 3.62 -16.36
CA ALA A 113 -5.99 3.48 -15.34
C ALA A 113 -7.08 4.55 -15.60
N PRO A 114 -8.35 4.31 -15.23
CA PRO A 114 -9.43 5.29 -15.39
C PRO A 114 -9.34 6.44 -14.36
N ALA A 115 -8.15 7.01 -14.25
CA ALA A 115 -7.73 7.76 -13.09
C ALA A 115 -8.24 9.20 -13.09
N ARG A 116 -8.59 9.67 -11.90
CA ARG A 116 -9.03 11.04 -11.62
C ARG A 116 -7.88 11.78 -10.95
N ARG A 117 -7.84 13.11 -11.10
CA ARG A 117 -6.97 13.95 -10.27
C ARG A 117 -7.33 13.75 -8.80
N LEU A 118 -6.35 13.32 -7.99
CA LEU A 118 -6.48 13.31 -6.54
C LEU A 118 -5.99 14.64 -5.97
N ALA A 119 -6.60 15.06 -4.86
CA ALA A 119 -6.03 16.12 -4.04
C ALA A 119 -4.75 15.60 -3.33
N PRO A 120 -3.75 16.46 -3.05
CA PRO A 120 -2.50 16.02 -2.45
C PRO A 120 -2.65 15.28 -1.11
N ASP A 121 -3.57 15.74 -0.26
CA ASP A 121 -3.90 15.13 1.03
C ASP A 121 -4.57 13.76 0.91
N ALA A 122 -5.15 13.43 -0.24
CA ALA A 122 -5.78 12.14 -0.52
C ALA A 122 -4.80 11.08 -1.03
N LEU A 123 -3.58 11.45 -1.45
CA LEU A 123 -2.59 10.54 -2.07
C LEU A 123 -2.33 9.29 -1.22
N GLU A 124 -2.02 9.48 0.06
CA GLU A 124 -1.63 8.41 0.97
C GLU A 124 -2.78 7.43 1.20
N ILE A 125 -3.97 7.97 1.50
CA ILE A 125 -5.19 7.20 1.74
C ILE A 125 -5.55 6.36 0.52
N TYR A 126 -5.48 6.97 -0.66
CA TYR A 126 -5.82 6.29 -1.91
C TYR A 126 -4.79 5.20 -2.25
N GLY A 127 -3.50 5.48 -2.06
CA GLY A 127 -2.41 4.53 -2.24
C GLY A 127 -2.55 3.29 -1.36
N PHE A 128 -2.86 3.46 -0.07
CA PHE A 128 -3.10 2.34 0.82
C PHE A 128 -4.36 1.56 0.46
N SER A 129 -5.40 2.25 -0.03
CA SER A 129 -6.62 1.58 -0.52
C SER A 129 -6.31 0.67 -1.71
N LEU A 130 -5.50 1.14 -2.68
CA LEU A 130 -5.05 0.33 -3.82
C LEU A 130 -4.20 -0.87 -3.38
N LEU A 131 -3.27 -0.68 -2.44
CA LEU A 131 -2.47 -1.78 -1.88
C LEU A 131 -3.33 -2.79 -1.11
N ARG A 132 -4.38 -2.34 -0.41
CA ARG A 132 -5.29 -3.20 0.34
C ARG A 132 -6.07 -4.15 -0.59
N GLU A 133 -6.41 -3.72 -1.80
CA GLU A 133 -7.06 -4.60 -2.77
C GLU A 133 -6.16 -5.73 -3.25
N GLN A 134 -4.83 -5.56 -3.20
CA GLN A 134 -3.89 -6.64 -3.51
C GLN A 134 -3.86 -7.74 -2.46
N LEU A 135 -4.36 -7.47 -1.25
CA LEU A 135 -4.26 -8.39 -0.13
C LEU A 135 -5.49 -9.31 0.00
N PRO A 136 -5.29 -10.59 0.33
CA PRO A 136 -6.34 -11.44 0.86
C PRO A 136 -7.02 -10.78 2.06
N MET A 137 -8.35 -10.96 2.17
CA MET A 137 -9.18 -10.31 3.20
C MET A 137 -8.59 -10.37 4.62
N PRO A 138 -8.06 -11.51 5.12
CA PRO A 138 -7.47 -11.57 6.47
C PRO A 138 -6.22 -10.71 6.66
N LEU A 139 -5.47 -10.42 5.59
CA LEU A 139 -4.24 -9.65 5.66
C LEU A 139 -4.45 -8.15 5.48
N ARG A 140 -5.63 -7.72 5.06
CA ARG A 140 -5.94 -6.30 4.79
C ARG A 140 -5.78 -5.42 6.04
N GLY A 141 -5.97 -5.98 7.24
CA GLY A 141 -5.84 -5.28 8.51
C GLY A 141 -4.41 -4.81 8.85
N TYR A 142 -3.38 -5.37 8.22
CA TYR A 142 -1.98 -5.02 8.48
C TYR A 142 -1.49 -3.74 7.80
N LEU A 143 -2.31 -3.15 6.91
CA LEU A 143 -2.01 -1.84 6.34
C LEU A 143 -2.56 -0.72 7.23
N PRO A 144 -1.78 0.37 7.45
CA PRO A 144 -2.30 1.55 8.11
C PRO A 144 -3.35 2.21 7.21
N TRP A 145 -4.47 2.57 7.81
CA TRP A 145 -5.59 3.31 7.21
C TRP A 145 -6.70 2.49 6.53
N ARG A 146 -7.93 2.88 6.87
CA ARG A 146 -9.21 2.39 6.33
C ARG A 146 -10.01 3.59 5.85
N ALA A 147 -10.00 3.84 4.55
CA ALA A 147 -11.14 4.49 3.94
C ALA A 147 -11.96 3.37 3.29
N ASP A 148 -12.84 2.74 4.06
CA ASP A 148 -13.73 1.65 3.63
C ASP A 148 -14.75 2.11 2.54
N HIS A 149 -14.56 3.30 1.96
CA HIS A 149 -15.56 3.99 1.13
C HIS A 149 -15.03 4.55 -0.20
N LEU A 150 -13.78 4.27 -0.59
CA LEU A 150 -13.35 4.60 -1.94
C LEU A 150 -13.66 3.41 -2.84
N ALA A 151 -14.71 3.54 -3.65
CA ALA A 151 -14.96 2.62 -4.75
C ALA A 151 -13.80 2.71 -5.74
N LEU A 152 -12.81 1.83 -5.56
CA LEU A 152 -11.65 1.76 -6.45
C LEU A 152 -12.12 1.27 -7.82
N SER A 153 -12.08 2.16 -8.79
CA SER A 153 -12.46 1.86 -10.17
C SER A 153 -11.29 1.28 -10.98
N CYS A 154 -10.24 0.76 -10.33
CA CYS A 154 -9.05 0.23 -11.00
C CYS A 154 -9.24 -1.25 -11.37
N PRO A 155 -9.17 -1.63 -12.65
CA PRO A 155 -9.16 -3.04 -13.05
C PRO A 155 -8.02 -3.81 -12.37
N ARG A 156 -8.24 -5.08 -12.03
CA ARG A 156 -7.26 -5.87 -11.28
C ARG A 156 -5.92 -6.00 -12.01
N GLU A 157 -5.94 -6.29 -13.30
CA GLU A 157 -4.72 -6.43 -14.12
C GLU A 157 -3.91 -5.14 -14.16
N THR A 158 -4.58 -3.99 -14.27
CA THR A 158 -3.94 -2.67 -14.18
C THR A 158 -3.31 -2.48 -12.80
N LEU A 159 -4.07 -2.74 -11.73
CA LEU A 159 -3.58 -2.63 -10.36
C LEU A 159 -2.35 -3.53 -10.10
N ASP A 160 -2.34 -4.75 -10.64
CA ASP A 160 -1.22 -5.68 -10.56
C ASP A 160 0.04 -5.10 -11.22
N ALA A 161 -0.09 -4.51 -12.41
CA ALA A 161 1.03 -3.86 -13.08
C ALA A 161 1.56 -2.63 -12.33
N LEU A 162 0.66 -1.76 -11.83
CA LEU A 162 1.05 -0.55 -11.08
C LEU A 162 1.78 -0.91 -9.78
N VAL A 163 1.24 -1.88 -9.02
CA VAL A 163 1.85 -2.33 -7.77
C VAL A 163 3.16 -3.06 -8.05
N GLY A 164 3.23 -3.89 -9.08
CA GLY A 164 4.47 -4.55 -9.50
C GLY A 164 5.59 -3.54 -9.77
N ALA A 165 5.33 -2.53 -10.59
CA ALA A 165 6.30 -1.48 -10.89
C ALA A 165 6.74 -0.69 -9.63
N ALA A 166 5.79 -0.37 -8.75
CA ALA A 166 6.09 0.34 -7.51
C ALA A 166 6.94 -0.48 -6.52
N VAL A 167 6.67 -1.79 -6.42
CA VAL A 167 7.43 -2.73 -5.59
C VAL A 167 8.84 -2.93 -6.15
N ASP A 168 8.96 -3.14 -7.45
CA ASP A 168 10.26 -3.28 -8.11
C ASP A 168 11.15 -2.06 -7.88
N ALA A 169 10.58 -0.86 -7.97
CA ALA A 169 11.30 0.38 -7.67
C ALA A 169 11.67 0.49 -6.18
N ALA A 170 10.80 0.05 -5.26
CA ALA A 170 11.06 0.08 -3.83
C ALA A 170 12.16 -0.90 -3.39
N MET A 171 12.34 -2.01 -4.11
CA MET A 171 13.33 -3.04 -3.80
C MET A 171 14.72 -2.77 -4.40
N ARG A 172 14.83 -1.84 -5.36
CA ARG A 172 16.11 -1.45 -6.00
C ARG A 172 16.76 -0.22 -5.36
N ALA A 173 16.03 0.50 -4.52
CA ALA A 173 16.47 1.70 -3.81
C ALA A 173 17.03 1.34 -2.44
#